data_AF-A0A931VBZ7-F1
#
_entry.id   AF-A0A931VBZ7-F1
#
_cell.length_a   1.000
_cell.length_b   1.000
_cell.length_c   1.000
_cell.angle_alpha   90.00
_cell.angle_beta   90.00
_cell.angle_gamma   90.00
#
_symmetry.space_group_name_H-M   'P 1'
#
loop_
_entity.id
_entity.type
_entity.pdbx_description
1 polymer ?
#
loop_
_entity_poly.entity_id
_entity_poly.type
_entity_poly.pdbx_seq_one_letter_code
_entity_poly.pdbx_strand_id
1 'polypeptide(L)'
;MIVVLALTAATPEPARRKSSTIAREPYVGMIVIDANSGQILAADNPDAKAYPASVLKLMNLLIILEKIEAGALRLADKVQVTAEASRIGGSQVYLKEHEIFTIDDLLYALIVQSANDAATALAIHIAGSKEGFVELMNQRARELGMKATEFHSIHGLPPASGQKPDVTTPRDLARLAREVLKHPEALRYSATRERPFRNDAFIMRSHNHLLGRVEGCDGLKTGYFSLAGYSSIVTARRGANRIIAVIMGSTSRNLRDAKAAELLAKGFLLMPKKIEVAQHVTNPPPLSAAEEPASCPLRCPLGKIGMAIVVLALAALGLIYFLRRRSTI
;
A
#
# COMPACT_ATOMS: atom_id res chain seq x y z
N MET A 1 -40.64 -47.52 -53.48
CA MET A 1 -40.55 -47.45 -52.01
C MET A 1 -39.66 -46.26 -51.63
N ILE A 2 -40.31 -45.27 -51.03
CA ILE A 2 -39.89 -44.10 -50.23
C ILE A 2 -38.37 -43.78 -50.17
N VAL A 3 -37.99 -42.65 -50.75
CA VAL A 3 -36.76 -41.90 -50.46
C VAL A 3 -37.01 -41.07 -49.19
N VAL A 4 -36.29 -41.37 -48.10
CA VAL A 4 -36.36 -40.61 -46.86
C VAL A 4 -35.32 -39.49 -46.92
N LEU A 5 -35.80 -38.25 -47.11
CA LEU A 5 -34.99 -37.04 -47.04
C LEU A 5 -34.81 -36.67 -45.56
N ALA A 6 -33.64 -36.94 -45.00
CA ALA A 6 -33.31 -36.53 -43.64
C ALA A 6 -33.01 -35.02 -43.59
N LEU A 7 -33.98 -34.22 -43.15
CA LEU A 7 -33.76 -32.82 -42.78
C LEU A 7 -32.94 -32.79 -41.49
N THR A 8 -31.65 -32.44 -41.59
CA THR A 8 -30.83 -32.10 -40.43
C THR A 8 -31.13 -30.66 -40.03
N ALA A 9 -31.87 -30.48 -38.94
CA ALA A 9 -32.06 -29.16 -38.33
C ALA A 9 -30.73 -28.70 -37.72
N ALA A 10 -30.12 -27.65 -38.30
CA ALA A 10 -28.97 -26.99 -37.72
C ALA A 10 -29.38 -26.32 -36.40
N THR A 11 -28.86 -26.82 -35.27
CA THR A 11 -29.04 -26.16 -33.98
C THR A 11 -28.29 -24.82 -34.01
N PRO A 12 -28.92 -23.68 -33.66
CA PRO A 12 -28.22 -22.41 -33.60
C PRO A 12 -27.11 -22.48 -32.55
N GLU A 13 -25.88 -22.23 -32.99
CA GLU A 13 -24.71 -22.12 -32.12
C GLU A 13 -24.96 -20.98 -31.11
N PRO A 14 -24.76 -21.19 -29.79
CA PRO A 14 -25.00 -20.15 -28.80
C PRO A 14 -24.08 -18.96 -29.11
N ALA A 15 -24.68 -17.81 -29.40
CA ALA A 15 -23.96 -16.57 -29.66
C ALA A 15 -22.96 -16.32 -28.53
N ARG A 16 -21.65 -16.40 -28.83
CA ARG A 16 -20.59 -15.97 -27.91
C ARG A 16 -20.88 -14.54 -27.50
N ARG A 17 -21.33 -14.35 -26.25
CA ARG A 17 -21.52 -13.03 -25.65
C ARG A 17 -20.14 -12.36 -25.66
N LYS A 18 -19.91 -11.44 -26.59
CA LYS A 18 -18.69 -10.63 -26.61
C LYS A 18 -18.64 -9.92 -25.26
N SER A 19 -17.71 -10.31 -24.39
CA SER A 19 -17.50 -9.62 -23.12
C SER A 19 -17.23 -8.17 -23.44
N SER A 20 -18.16 -7.27 -23.10
CA SER A 20 -17.98 -5.84 -23.33
C SER A 20 -16.82 -5.35 -22.45
N THR A 21 -15.88 -4.61 -23.05
CA THR A 21 -14.83 -3.95 -22.28
C THR A 21 -15.46 -3.01 -21.24
N ILE A 22 -14.90 -2.97 -20.03
CA ILE A 22 -15.37 -2.03 -18.99
C ILE A 22 -14.70 -0.66 -19.13
N ALA A 23 -13.58 -0.60 -19.85
CA ALA A 23 -12.78 0.60 -20.02
C ALA A 23 -13.61 1.73 -20.65
N ARG A 24 -13.42 2.96 -20.18
CA ARG A 24 -14.11 4.15 -20.71
C ARG A 24 -13.22 5.38 -20.66
N GLU A 25 -13.60 6.39 -21.43
CA GLU A 25 -12.95 7.68 -21.44
C GLU A 25 -13.70 8.64 -20.50
N PRO A 26 -13.03 9.34 -19.55
CA PRO A 26 -11.59 9.26 -19.28
C PRO A 26 -11.17 8.03 -18.46
N TYR A 27 -12.04 7.50 -17.61
CA TYR A 27 -11.81 6.33 -16.75
C TYR A 27 -13.14 5.77 -16.20
N VAL A 28 -13.13 4.57 -15.63
CA VAL A 28 -14.29 3.93 -14.96
C VAL A 28 -14.60 4.56 -13.61
N GLY A 29 -13.55 4.82 -12.82
CA GLY A 29 -13.65 5.53 -11.55
C GLY A 29 -12.27 5.94 -11.03
N MET A 30 -12.26 6.91 -10.11
CA MET A 30 -11.05 7.41 -9.45
C MET A 30 -11.32 7.81 -8.00
N ILE A 31 -10.25 7.83 -7.20
CA ILE A 31 -10.24 8.39 -5.85
C ILE A 31 -8.87 8.97 -5.53
N VAL A 32 -8.84 10.09 -4.82
CA VAL A 32 -7.66 10.75 -4.29
C VAL A 32 -7.82 10.88 -2.79
N ILE A 33 -6.84 10.39 -2.03
CA ILE A 33 -6.85 10.46 -0.57
C ILE A 33 -5.54 11.05 -0.03
N ASP A 34 -5.63 11.67 1.15
CA ASP A 34 -4.47 11.85 2.02
C ASP A 34 -4.06 10.49 2.61
N ALA A 35 -2.81 10.09 2.40
CA ALA A 35 -2.30 8.81 2.88
C ALA A 35 -2.23 8.74 4.41
N ASN A 36 -2.04 9.88 5.08
CA ASN A 36 -1.87 9.92 6.54
C ASN A 36 -3.20 9.74 7.27
N SER A 37 -4.21 10.56 6.93
CA SER A 37 -5.52 10.52 7.58
C SER A 37 -6.50 9.54 6.94
N GLY A 38 -6.28 9.18 5.67
CA GLY A 38 -7.28 8.48 4.86
C GLY A 38 -8.44 9.36 4.39
N GLN A 39 -8.37 10.68 4.62
CA GLN A 39 -9.38 11.63 4.14
C GLN A 39 -9.47 11.59 2.62
N ILE A 40 -10.70 11.53 2.10
CA ILE A 40 -10.97 11.63 0.67
C ILE A 40 -10.90 13.10 0.27
N LEU A 41 -10.01 13.41 -0.67
CA LEU A 41 -9.80 14.76 -1.20
C LEU A 41 -10.58 14.97 -2.49
N ALA A 42 -10.64 13.94 -3.34
CA ALA A 42 -11.47 13.93 -4.55
C ALA A 42 -11.90 12.51 -4.87
N ALA A 43 -13.07 12.35 -5.47
CA ALA A 43 -13.55 11.06 -5.95
C ALA A 43 -14.51 11.25 -7.11
N ASP A 44 -14.52 10.29 -8.03
CA ASP A 44 -15.50 10.19 -9.09
C ASP A 44 -15.76 8.70 -9.35
N ASN A 45 -17.00 8.27 -9.13
CA ASN A 45 -17.40 6.86 -9.14
C ASN A 45 -16.43 5.94 -8.35
N PRO A 46 -16.09 6.25 -7.08
CA PRO A 46 -15.04 5.53 -6.33
C PRO A 46 -15.40 4.09 -5.98
N ASP A 47 -16.69 3.72 -6.08
CA ASP A 47 -17.22 2.40 -5.78
C ASP A 47 -17.54 1.59 -7.06
N ALA A 48 -17.13 2.09 -8.23
CA ALA A 48 -17.27 1.39 -9.49
C ALA A 48 -16.52 0.05 -9.47
N LYS A 49 -17.23 -1.04 -9.74
CA LYS A 49 -16.60 -2.33 -9.97
C LYS A 49 -15.75 -2.28 -11.24
N ALA A 50 -14.50 -2.68 -11.11
CA ALA A 50 -13.55 -2.76 -12.21
C ALA A 50 -12.59 -3.94 -12.03
N TYR A 51 -11.85 -4.27 -13.08
CA TYR A 51 -10.83 -5.30 -13.05
C TYR A 51 -9.47 -4.66 -12.67
N PRO A 52 -8.78 -5.15 -11.62
CA PRO A 52 -7.53 -4.57 -11.15
C PRO A 52 -6.38 -4.68 -12.17
N ALA A 53 -6.41 -5.71 -13.01
CA ALA A 53 -5.24 -6.14 -13.77
C ALA A 53 -4.02 -6.23 -12.81
N SER A 54 -2.82 -5.86 -13.27
CA SER A 54 -1.61 -5.94 -12.44
C SER A 54 -1.54 -5.01 -11.23
N VAL A 55 -2.51 -4.11 -10.97
CA VAL A 55 -2.48 -3.32 -9.73
C VAL A 55 -2.73 -4.19 -8.49
N LEU A 56 -3.37 -5.36 -8.65
CA LEU A 56 -3.57 -6.31 -7.54
C LEU A 56 -2.26 -6.83 -6.94
N LYS A 57 -1.14 -6.76 -7.68
CA LYS A 57 0.17 -7.22 -7.19
C LYS A 57 0.64 -6.43 -5.94
N LEU A 58 0.02 -5.29 -5.64
CA LEU A 58 0.20 -4.63 -4.35
C LEU A 58 -0.32 -5.45 -3.17
N MET A 59 -1.36 -6.27 -3.36
CA MET A 59 -1.81 -7.23 -2.34
C MET A 59 -0.75 -8.31 -2.10
N ASN A 60 -0.12 -8.82 -3.16
CA ASN A 60 0.98 -9.76 -3.02
C ASN A 60 2.13 -9.11 -2.23
N LEU A 61 2.54 -7.90 -2.62
CA LEU A 61 3.59 -7.15 -1.93
C LEU A 61 3.26 -6.96 -0.45
N LEU A 62 2.03 -6.54 -0.13
CA LEU A 62 1.57 -6.34 1.25
C LEU A 62 1.77 -7.62 2.07
N ILE A 63 1.20 -8.74 1.61
CA ILE A 63 1.26 -10.02 2.33
C ILE A 63 2.70 -10.48 2.53
N ILE A 64 3.57 -10.30 1.53
CA ILE A 64 4.97 -10.70 1.62
C ILE A 64 5.72 -9.82 2.64
N LEU A 65 5.52 -8.50 2.60
CA LEU A 65 6.16 -7.58 3.55
C LEU A 65 5.68 -7.83 4.98
N GLU A 66 4.38 -8.05 5.20
CA GLU A 66 3.83 -8.38 6.52
C GLU A 66 4.43 -9.69 7.08
N LYS A 67 4.62 -10.71 6.22
CA LYS A 67 5.28 -11.96 6.61
C LYS A 67 6.76 -11.76 6.93
N ILE A 68 7.46 -10.87 6.22
CA ILE A 68 8.86 -10.52 6.51
C ILE A 68 8.97 -9.79 7.86
N GLU A 69 8.11 -8.80 8.09
CA GLU A 69 8.09 -8.04 9.35
C GLU A 69 7.70 -8.90 10.56
N ALA A 70 6.84 -9.91 10.35
CA ALA A 70 6.51 -10.92 11.36
C ALA A 70 7.62 -11.97 11.56
N GLY A 71 8.71 -11.93 10.79
CA GLY A 71 9.83 -12.88 10.87
C GLY A 71 9.53 -14.27 10.28
N ALA A 72 8.39 -14.44 9.60
CA ALA A 72 8.02 -15.70 8.95
C ALA A 72 8.75 -15.91 7.61
N LEU A 73 9.26 -14.83 7.00
CA LEU A 73 10.06 -14.84 5.78
C LEU A 73 11.23 -13.87 5.94
N ARG A 74 12.25 -14.00 5.10
CA ARG A 74 13.35 -13.03 4.98
C ARG A 74 13.59 -12.71 3.52
N LEU A 75 13.99 -11.48 3.25
CA LEU A 75 14.36 -11.03 1.89
C LEU A 75 15.41 -11.93 1.22
N ALA A 76 16.32 -12.51 2.00
CA ALA A 76 17.40 -13.37 1.52
C ALA A 76 16.98 -14.83 1.26
N ASP A 77 15.76 -15.22 1.64
CA ASP A 77 15.29 -16.59 1.46
C ASP A 77 15.23 -16.95 -0.03
N LYS A 78 15.54 -18.21 -0.32
CA LYS A 78 15.72 -18.70 -1.68
C LYS A 78 14.42 -19.31 -2.19
N VAL A 79 13.96 -18.80 -3.32
CA VAL A 79 12.78 -19.28 -4.04
C VAL A 79 13.26 -20.02 -5.28
N GLN A 80 12.98 -21.33 -5.33
CA GLN A 80 13.18 -22.13 -6.53
C GLN A 80 11.99 -21.94 -7.47
N VAL A 81 12.27 -21.59 -8.73
CA VAL A 81 11.26 -21.38 -9.75
C VAL A 81 10.67 -22.73 -10.17
N THR A 82 9.35 -22.84 -10.12
CA THR A 82 8.63 -24.04 -10.54
C THR A 82 8.36 -24.06 -12.04
N ALA A 83 8.08 -25.26 -12.57
CA ALA A 83 7.57 -25.48 -13.92
C ALA A 83 6.34 -24.62 -14.23
N GLU A 84 5.48 -24.40 -13.24
CA GLU A 84 4.28 -23.60 -13.38
C GLU A 84 4.59 -22.10 -13.50
N ALA A 85 5.50 -21.58 -12.67
CA ALA A 85 5.92 -20.19 -12.74
C ALA A 85 6.62 -19.86 -14.07
N SER A 86 7.40 -20.79 -14.64
CA SER A 86 8.11 -20.59 -15.90
C SER A 86 7.21 -20.59 -17.14
N ARG A 87 6.03 -21.22 -17.07
CA ARG A 87 5.09 -21.35 -18.19
C ARG A 87 3.99 -20.29 -18.24
N ILE A 88 3.90 -19.42 -17.24
CA ILE A 88 2.88 -18.36 -17.24
C ILE A 88 3.14 -17.32 -18.34
N GLY A 89 2.11 -16.65 -18.84
CA GLY A 89 2.24 -15.60 -19.84
C GLY A 89 2.12 -14.17 -19.29
N GLY A 90 2.08 -13.19 -20.19
CA GLY A 90 1.95 -11.76 -19.87
C GLY A 90 3.29 -11.08 -19.59
N SER A 91 3.32 -10.06 -18.74
CA SER A 91 4.57 -9.41 -18.33
C SER A 91 5.40 -10.36 -17.49
N GLN A 92 6.68 -10.52 -17.83
CA GLN A 92 7.57 -11.52 -17.23
C GLN A 92 9.00 -10.99 -17.15
N VAL A 93 9.82 -11.64 -16.32
CA VAL A 93 11.29 -11.60 -16.40
C VAL A 93 11.83 -12.90 -17.00
N TYR A 94 10.97 -13.78 -17.50
CA TYR A 94 11.27 -15.06 -18.14
C TYR A 94 12.03 -16.02 -17.23
N LEU A 95 11.52 -16.21 -16.00
CA LEU A 95 12.05 -17.21 -15.06
C LEU A 95 12.04 -18.61 -15.68
N LYS A 96 13.15 -19.34 -15.55
CA LYS A 96 13.25 -20.73 -16.00
C LYS A 96 13.07 -21.67 -14.80
N GLU A 97 12.47 -22.81 -15.05
CA GLU A 97 12.33 -23.86 -14.03
C GLU A 97 13.69 -24.23 -13.42
N HIS A 98 13.71 -24.45 -12.11
CA HIS A 98 14.89 -24.71 -11.29
C HIS A 98 15.87 -23.55 -11.09
N GLU A 99 15.68 -22.38 -11.72
CA GLU A 99 16.41 -21.18 -11.31
C GLU A 99 16.09 -20.84 -9.84
N ILE A 100 17.05 -20.21 -9.14
CA ILE A 100 16.90 -19.83 -7.74
C ILE A 100 17.14 -18.33 -7.61
N PHE A 101 16.17 -17.63 -7.03
CA PHE A 101 16.26 -16.19 -6.76
C PHE A 101 16.00 -15.91 -5.28
N THR A 102 16.44 -14.75 -4.81
CA THR A 102 16.02 -14.28 -3.49
C THR A 102 14.59 -13.74 -3.54
N ILE A 103 13.89 -13.71 -2.41
CA ILE A 103 12.61 -12.99 -2.30
C ILE A 103 12.78 -11.53 -2.74
N ASP A 104 13.90 -10.88 -2.37
CA ASP A 104 14.19 -9.50 -2.78
C ASP A 104 14.20 -9.31 -4.32
N ASP A 105 14.93 -10.17 -5.03
CA ASP A 105 14.99 -10.13 -6.50
C ASP A 105 13.62 -10.33 -7.13
N LEU A 106 12.82 -11.26 -6.59
CA LEU A 106 11.47 -11.52 -7.08
C LEU A 106 10.49 -10.39 -6.75
N LEU A 107 10.66 -9.68 -5.63
CA LEU A 107 9.86 -8.48 -5.32
C LEU A 107 10.18 -7.33 -6.27
N TYR A 108 11.45 -7.14 -6.67
CA TYR A 108 11.78 -6.21 -7.75
C TYR A 108 11.13 -6.61 -9.07
N ALA A 109 11.19 -7.89 -9.45
CA ALA A 109 10.53 -8.37 -10.67
C ALA A 109 9.00 -8.18 -10.61
N LEU A 110 8.39 -8.48 -9.47
CA LEU A 110 6.96 -8.33 -9.22
C LEU A 110 6.49 -6.87 -9.39
N ILE A 111 7.25 -5.90 -8.87
CA ILE A 111 6.80 -4.50 -8.80
C ILE A 111 7.30 -3.68 -9.98
N VAL A 112 8.59 -3.76 -10.31
CA VAL A 112 9.21 -2.96 -11.38
C VAL A 112 8.74 -3.48 -12.75
N GLN A 113 9.01 -4.75 -13.05
CA GLN A 113 8.65 -5.34 -14.34
C GLN A 113 7.18 -5.77 -14.42
N SER A 114 6.47 -5.84 -13.29
CA SER A 114 5.11 -6.38 -13.19
C SER A 114 5.04 -7.88 -13.52
N ALA A 115 6.09 -8.61 -13.19
CA ALA A 115 6.35 -9.97 -13.68
C ALA A 115 5.40 -11.02 -13.05
N ASN A 116 4.68 -11.76 -13.89
CA ASN A 116 3.68 -12.77 -13.51
C ASN A 116 4.33 -14.08 -13.08
N ASP A 117 5.46 -14.42 -13.66
CA ASP A 117 6.32 -15.55 -13.29
C ASP A 117 6.88 -15.35 -11.87
N ALA A 118 7.37 -14.15 -11.54
CA ALA A 118 7.78 -13.81 -10.17
C ALA A 118 6.61 -13.88 -9.18
N ALA A 119 5.44 -13.36 -9.55
CA ALA A 119 4.24 -13.47 -8.73
C ALA A 119 3.88 -14.94 -8.44
N THR A 120 3.96 -15.80 -9.46
CA THR A 120 3.63 -17.23 -9.35
C THR A 120 4.65 -17.97 -8.49
N ALA A 121 5.94 -17.72 -8.69
CA ALA A 121 7.01 -18.32 -7.90
C ALA A 121 6.89 -17.95 -6.41
N LEU A 122 6.66 -16.67 -6.10
CA LEU A 122 6.43 -16.19 -4.74
C LEU A 122 5.18 -16.82 -4.12
N ALA A 123 4.07 -16.87 -4.85
CA ALA A 123 2.83 -17.45 -4.37
C ALA A 123 2.98 -18.94 -3.98
N ILE A 124 3.57 -19.75 -4.86
CA ILE A 124 3.81 -21.17 -4.61
C ILE A 124 4.77 -21.37 -3.45
N HIS A 125 5.84 -20.58 -3.36
CA HIS A 125 6.79 -20.67 -2.24
C HIS A 125 6.14 -20.39 -0.89
N ILE A 126 5.23 -19.41 -0.83
CA ILE A 126 4.68 -18.90 0.43
C ILE A 126 3.45 -19.69 0.89
N ALA A 127 2.61 -20.12 -0.05
CA ALA A 127 1.32 -20.74 0.23
C ALA A 127 1.21 -22.18 -0.27
N GLY A 128 2.26 -22.74 -0.86
CA GLY A 128 2.27 -24.07 -1.48
C GLY A 128 1.59 -24.15 -2.84
N SER A 129 0.64 -23.25 -3.14
CA SER A 129 -0.07 -23.17 -4.42
C SER A 129 -0.53 -21.73 -4.72
N LYS A 130 -0.95 -21.48 -5.97
CA LYS A 130 -1.55 -20.18 -6.35
C LYS A 130 -2.89 -19.99 -5.64
N GLU A 131 -3.67 -21.06 -5.52
CA GLU A 131 -5.00 -21.08 -4.91
C GLU A 131 -4.89 -20.73 -3.42
N GLY A 132 -3.95 -21.33 -2.71
CA GLY A 132 -3.67 -20.98 -1.31
C GLY A 132 -3.24 -19.51 -1.15
N PHE A 133 -2.48 -18.96 -2.10
CA PHE A 133 -2.13 -17.54 -2.06
C PHE A 133 -3.34 -16.64 -2.36
N VAL A 134 -4.23 -17.02 -3.28
CA VAL A 134 -5.50 -16.31 -3.53
C VAL A 134 -6.39 -16.30 -2.28
N GLU A 135 -6.41 -17.39 -1.51
CA GLU A 135 -7.10 -17.44 -0.21
C GLU A 135 -6.53 -16.40 0.77
N LEU A 136 -5.20 -16.31 0.88
CA LEU A 136 -4.53 -15.26 1.68
C LEU A 136 -4.87 -13.85 1.18
N MET A 137 -4.88 -13.62 -0.14
CA MET A 137 -5.24 -12.33 -0.73
C MET A 137 -6.67 -11.92 -0.36
N ASN A 138 -7.62 -12.84 -0.46
CA ASN A 138 -9.02 -12.57 -0.13
C ASN A 138 -9.25 -12.44 1.38
N GLN A 139 -8.51 -13.19 2.20
CA GLN A 139 -8.51 -12.99 3.65
C GLN A 139 -8.04 -11.59 4.01
N ARG A 140 -6.88 -11.18 3.49
CA ARG A 140 -6.33 -9.85 3.76
C ARG A 140 -7.25 -8.74 3.25
N ALA A 141 -7.87 -8.92 2.07
CA ALA A 141 -8.87 -7.99 1.56
C ALA A 141 -10.05 -7.78 2.56
N ARG A 142 -10.57 -8.85 3.16
CA ARG A 142 -11.63 -8.77 4.18
C ARG A 142 -11.17 -8.02 5.43
N GLU A 143 -9.96 -8.31 5.91
CA GLU A 143 -9.38 -7.65 7.09
C GLU A 143 -9.18 -6.14 6.87
N LEU A 144 -8.83 -5.72 5.64
CA LEU A 144 -8.75 -4.30 5.25
C LEU A 144 -10.12 -3.66 4.98
N GLY A 145 -11.20 -4.45 5.06
CA GLY A 145 -12.55 -4.02 4.75
C GLY A 145 -12.76 -3.68 3.27
N MET A 146 -12.02 -4.32 2.36
CA MET A 146 -12.19 -4.22 0.91
C MET A 146 -13.42 -5.03 0.46
N LYS A 147 -14.60 -4.57 0.83
CA LYS A 147 -15.87 -5.34 0.75
C LYS A 147 -16.33 -5.61 -0.69
N ALA A 148 -15.81 -4.88 -1.67
CA ALA A 148 -16.17 -5.00 -3.08
C ALA A 148 -15.04 -5.63 -3.91
N THR A 149 -14.08 -6.28 -3.24
CA THR A 149 -12.91 -6.91 -3.87
C THR A 149 -12.99 -8.43 -3.73
N GLU A 150 -12.76 -9.13 -4.84
CA GLU A 150 -12.63 -10.59 -4.90
C GLU A 150 -11.49 -10.92 -5.87
N PHE A 151 -10.47 -11.58 -5.38
CA PHE A 151 -9.35 -12.07 -6.18
C PHE A 151 -9.60 -13.52 -6.59
N HIS A 152 -9.32 -13.81 -7.85
CA HIS A 152 -9.30 -15.14 -8.43
C HIS A 152 -7.95 -15.48 -9.05
N SER A 153 -7.02 -14.52 -9.09
CA SER A 153 -5.64 -14.70 -9.55
C SER A 153 -4.64 -13.94 -8.70
N ILE A 154 -3.36 -14.33 -8.81
CA ILE A 154 -2.23 -13.68 -8.13
C ILE A 154 -1.52 -12.65 -9.02
N HIS A 155 -1.94 -12.50 -10.29
CA HIS A 155 -1.24 -11.70 -11.29
C HIS A 155 -2.13 -10.68 -12.01
N GLY A 156 -3.45 -10.89 -12.09
CA GLY A 156 -4.39 -9.98 -12.77
C GLY A 156 -4.33 -10.10 -14.29
N LEU A 157 -4.17 -11.33 -14.79
CA LEU A 157 -4.35 -11.62 -16.22
C LEU A 157 -5.86 -11.70 -16.51
N PRO A 158 -6.28 -11.58 -17.79
CA PRO A 158 -7.63 -11.96 -18.16
C PRO A 158 -7.97 -13.36 -17.62
N PRO A 159 -9.19 -13.58 -17.08
CA PRO A 159 -9.56 -14.89 -16.55
C PRO A 159 -9.44 -15.96 -17.63
N ALA A 160 -8.90 -17.12 -17.26
CA ALA A 160 -8.91 -18.30 -18.12
C ALA A 160 -10.35 -18.80 -18.36
N SER A 161 -10.53 -19.71 -19.31
CA SER A 161 -11.84 -20.34 -19.55
C SER A 161 -12.36 -20.98 -18.26
N GLY A 162 -13.58 -20.63 -17.85
CA GLY A 162 -14.21 -21.14 -16.62
C GLY A 162 -13.78 -20.43 -15.33
N GLN A 163 -12.84 -19.48 -15.38
CA GLN A 163 -12.42 -18.69 -14.22
C GLN A 163 -13.23 -17.39 -14.11
N LYS A 164 -13.54 -16.97 -12.89
CA LYS A 164 -14.11 -15.64 -12.63
C LYS A 164 -13.02 -14.55 -12.76
N PRO A 165 -13.35 -13.34 -13.23
CA PRO A 165 -12.41 -12.23 -13.26
C PRO A 165 -12.13 -11.69 -11.85
N ASP A 166 -10.90 -11.25 -11.58
CA ASP A 166 -10.61 -10.42 -10.41
C ASP A 166 -11.45 -9.14 -10.43
N VAL A 167 -12.06 -8.75 -9.31
CA VAL A 167 -12.89 -7.53 -9.19
C VAL A 167 -12.43 -6.70 -8.00
N THR A 168 -12.46 -5.38 -8.14
CA THR A 168 -12.16 -4.40 -7.08
C THR A 168 -12.88 -3.07 -7.36
N THR A 169 -12.70 -2.08 -6.49
CA THR A 169 -13.08 -0.68 -6.69
C THR A 169 -11.91 0.28 -6.48
N PRO A 170 -11.97 1.52 -6.99
CA PRO A 170 -11.00 2.57 -6.62
C PRO A 170 -10.86 2.74 -5.10
N ARG A 171 -11.97 2.74 -4.36
CA ARG A 171 -11.99 2.90 -2.90
C ARG A 171 -11.25 1.77 -2.19
N ASP A 172 -11.47 0.53 -2.58
CA ASP A 172 -10.81 -0.62 -1.98
C ASP A 172 -9.29 -0.61 -2.28
N LEU A 173 -8.91 -0.27 -3.51
CA LEU A 173 -7.49 -0.11 -3.87
C LEU A 173 -6.81 1.04 -3.12
N ALA A 174 -7.52 2.13 -2.81
CA ALA A 174 -6.98 3.21 -1.99
C ALA A 174 -6.71 2.76 -0.55
N ARG A 175 -7.54 1.85 0.01
CA ARG A 175 -7.27 1.22 1.31
C ARG A 175 -6.03 0.34 1.26
N LEU A 176 -5.95 -0.53 0.25
CA LEU A 176 -4.78 -1.38 0.01
C LEU A 176 -3.50 -0.54 -0.11
N ALA A 177 -3.53 0.51 -0.93
CA ALA A 177 -2.38 1.40 -1.12
C ALA A 177 -1.95 2.08 0.18
N ARG A 178 -2.91 2.52 1.00
CA ARG A 178 -2.63 3.14 2.30
C ARG A 178 -2.01 2.14 3.28
N GLU A 179 -2.46 0.88 3.27
CA GLU A 179 -1.87 -0.17 4.08
C GLU A 179 -0.44 -0.49 3.62
N VAL A 180 -0.23 -0.69 2.32
CA VAL A 180 1.11 -0.92 1.73
C VAL A 180 2.09 0.16 2.15
N LEU A 181 1.66 1.42 2.21
CA LEU A 181 2.50 2.56 2.59
C LEU A 181 2.88 2.61 4.07
N LYS A 182 2.27 1.80 4.93
CA LYS A 182 2.74 1.60 6.32
C LYS A 182 4.02 0.77 6.39
N HIS A 183 4.36 0.07 5.31
CA HIS A 183 5.58 -0.73 5.16
C HIS A 183 6.56 0.06 4.29
N PRO A 184 7.50 0.84 4.86
CA PRO A 184 8.33 1.77 4.09
C PRO A 184 9.15 1.07 2.99
N GLU A 185 9.47 -0.20 3.21
CA GLU A 185 10.15 -1.07 2.26
C GLU A 185 9.43 -1.19 0.91
N ALA A 186 8.10 -1.06 0.88
CA ALA A 186 7.33 -1.06 -0.37
C ALA A 186 7.81 0.02 -1.35
N LEU A 187 8.21 1.19 -0.84
CA LEU A 187 8.68 2.31 -1.65
C LEU A 187 10.06 2.04 -2.27
N ARG A 188 10.90 1.19 -1.66
CA ARG A 188 12.18 0.75 -2.25
C ARG A 188 11.95 0.08 -3.60
N TYR A 189 10.91 -0.73 -3.71
CA TYR A 189 10.52 -1.37 -4.95
C TYR A 189 9.78 -0.42 -5.89
N SER A 190 8.75 0.28 -5.41
CA SER A 190 7.87 1.07 -6.29
C SER A 190 8.49 2.35 -6.84
N ALA A 191 9.50 2.91 -6.17
CA ALA A 191 10.23 4.09 -6.64
C ALA A 191 11.30 3.75 -7.69
N THR A 192 11.63 2.46 -7.86
CA THR A 192 12.65 2.02 -8.80
C THR A 192 12.18 2.19 -10.24
N ARG A 193 12.87 3.05 -11.01
CA ARG A 193 12.57 3.30 -12.44
C ARG A 193 13.07 2.17 -13.33
N GLU A 194 14.28 1.70 -13.06
CA GLU A 194 14.91 0.59 -13.75
C GLU A 194 15.87 -0.12 -12.79
N ARG A 195 16.04 -1.43 -12.99
CA ARG A 195 17.03 -2.23 -12.26
C ARG A 195 17.47 -3.40 -13.13
N PRO A 196 18.77 -3.70 -13.21
CA PRO A 196 19.23 -4.91 -13.87
C PRO A 196 18.77 -6.19 -13.15
N PHE A 197 18.71 -7.26 -13.90
CA PHE A 197 18.28 -8.58 -13.47
C PHE A 197 19.09 -9.64 -14.22
N ARG A 198 19.46 -10.73 -13.53
CA ARG A 198 20.42 -11.76 -14.01
C ARG A 198 21.72 -11.17 -14.56
N ASN A 199 22.53 -10.56 -13.69
CA ASN A 199 23.84 -9.99 -14.06
C ASN A 199 23.77 -9.13 -15.34
N ASP A 200 22.84 -8.17 -15.35
CA ASP A 200 22.60 -7.23 -16.45
C ASP A 200 22.04 -7.83 -17.76
N ALA A 201 21.76 -9.15 -17.83
CA ALA A 201 21.17 -9.78 -19.02
C ALA A 201 19.74 -9.31 -19.32
N PHE A 202 19.04 -8.76 -18.32
CA PHE A 202 17.71 -8.20 -18.47
C PHE A 202 17.58 -6.90 -17.66
N ILE A 203 17.02 -5.85 -18.23
CA ILE A 203 16.74 -4.60 -17.51
C ILE A 203 15.24 -4.51 -17.23
N MET A 204 14.88 -4.61 -15.94
CA MET A 204 13.50 -4.37 -15.49
C MET A 204 13.20 -2.88 -15.58
N ARG A 205 12.02 -2.54 -16.09
CA ARG A 205 11.59 -1.13 -16.25
C ARG A 205 10.21 -0.92 -15.67
N SER A 206 10.09 0.10 -14.82
CA SER A 206 8.81 0.48 -14.24
C SER A 206 7.85 0.98 -15.32
N HIS A 207 6.61 0.49 -15.26
CA HIS A 207 5.51 0.94 -16.09
C HIS A 207 4.88 2.26 -15.60
N ASN A 208 5.36 2.79 -14.46
CA ASN A 208 4.93 4.08 -13.93
C ASN A 208 5.78 5.23 -14.51
N HIS A 209 5.29 5.85 -15.58
CA HIS A 209 6.01 6.95 -16.24
C HIS A 209 6.01 8.26 -15.45
N LEU A 210 5.30 8.35 -14.33
CA LEU A 210 5.32 9.54 -13.47
C LEU A 210 6.58 9.60 -12.61
N LEU A 211 7.27 8.47 -12.41
CA LEU A 211 8.54 8.43 -11.67
C LEU A 211 9.59 9.30 -12.35
N GLY A 212 10.12 10.27 -11.59
CA GLY A 212 11.09 11.27 -12.09
C GLY A 212 10.50 12.35 -12.99
N ARG A 213 9.18 12.35 -13.26
CA ARG A 213 8.48 13.41 -14.01
C ARG A 213 7.56 14.23 -13.14
N VAL A 214 6.93 13.61 -12.15
CA VAL A 214 6.10 14.27 -11.14
C VAL A 214 6.90 14.38 -9.85
N GLU A 215 7.09 15.60 -9.37
CA GLU A 215 7.80 15.88 -8.12
C GLU A 215 7.19 15.09 -6.95
N GLY A 216 8.06 14.35 -6.26
CA GLY A 216 7.71 13.54 -5.10
C GLY A 216 7.09 12.18 -5.43
N CYS A 217 6.89 11.82 -6.71
CA CYS A 217 6.29 10.54 -7.08
C CYS A 217 7.27 9.37 -6.87
N ASP A 218 6.85 8.40 -6.06
CA ASP A 218 7.66 7.27 -5.59
C ASP A 218 6.91 5.92 -5.67
N GLY A 219 5.79 5.85 -6.40
CA GLY A 219 5.03 4.61 -6.56
C GLY A 219 3.66 4.79 -7.22
N LEU A 220 2.78 3.78 -7.22
CA LEU A 220 2.95 2.44 -6.62
C LEU A 220 2.91 1.35 -7.69
N LYS A 221 1.81 1.26 -8.47
CA LYS A 221 1.63 0.18 -9.43
C LYS A 221 0.67 0.57 -10.55
N THR A 222 0.93 0.04 -11.74
CA THR A 222 0.05 0.14 -12.92
C THR A 222 -0.51 -1.22 -13.31
N GLY A 223 -1.59 -1.24 -14.08
CA GLY A 223 -2.22 -2.45 -14.59
C GLY A 223 -2.96 -2.22 -15.89
N TYR A 224 -2.94 -3.23 -16.77
CA TYR A 224 -3.65 -3.21 -18.04
C TYR A 224 -3.95 -4.63 -18.53
N PHE A 225 -5.16 -4.80 -19.06
CA PHE A 225 -5.46 -5.72 -20.15
C PHE A 225 -6.68 -5.19 -20.91
N SER A 226 -6.96 -5.74 -22.09
CA SER A 226 -7.91 -5.16 -23.06
C SER A 226 -9.31 -4.85 -22.49
N LEU A 227 -9.90 -5.75 -21.69
CA LEU A 227 -11.23 -5.53 -21.12
C LEU A 227 -11.19 -4.63 -19.88
N ALA A 228 -10.08 -4.61 -19.12
CA ALA A 228 -9.93 -3.80 -17.92
C ALA A 228 -9.68 -2.32 -18.23
N GLY A 229 -8.97 -2.03 -19.31
CA GLY A 229 -8.38 -0.72 -19.56
C GLY A 229 -7.12 -0.45 -18.74
N TYR A 230 -6.60 0.76 -18.84
CA TYR A 230 -5.40 1.21 -18.14
C TYR A 230 -5.76 1.75 -16.75
N SER A 231 -5.14 1.17 -15.73
CA SER A 231 -5.32 1.53 -14.32
C SER A 231 -3.98 1.86 -13.67
N SER A 232 -4.01 2.71 -12.65
CA SER A 232 -2.85 2.95 -11.79
C SER A 232 -3.23 3.39 -10.39
N ILE A 233 -2.39 3.00 -9.45
CA ILE A 233 -2.31 3.54 -8.10
C ILE A 233 -0.98 4.28 -8.04
N VAL A 234 -1.02 5.60 -7.87
CA VAL A 234 0.18 6.43 -7.77
C VAL A 234 0.22 7.15 -6.45
N THR A 235 1.41 7.40 -5.94
CA THR A 235 1.63 8.19 -4.74
C THR A 235 2.76 9.16 -4.94
N ALA A 236 2.66 10.30 -4.25
CA ALA A 236 3.70 11.29 -4.18
C ALA A 236 3.76 11.92 -2.79
N ARG A 237 4.96 12.30 -2.36
CA ARG A 237 5.21 13.00 -1.09
C ARG A 237 5.84 14.37 -1.32
N ARG A 238 5.30 15.39 -0.65
CA ARG A 238 5.87 16.74 -0.57
C ARG A 238 5.83 17.21 0.88
N GLY A 239 7.00 17.35 1.51
CA GLY A 239 7.12 17.60 2.95
C GLY A 239 6.45 16.49 3.78
N ALA A 240 5.52 16.87 4.64
CA ALA A 240 4.75 15.96 5.48
C ALA A 240 3.51 15.36 4.79
N ASN A 241 3.14 15.89 3.62
CA ASN A 241 1.92 15.49 2.92
C ASN A 241 2.22 14.38 1.93
N ARG A 242 1.43 13.30 1.97
CA ARG A 242 1.50 12.20 1.00
C ARG A 242 0.12 11.97 0.41
N ILE A 243 0.04 12.00 -0.92
CA ILE A 243 -1.19 11.77 -1.67
C ILE A 243 -1.16 10.37 -2.26
N ILE A 244 -2.31 9.70 -2.28
CA ILE A 244 -2.56 8.51 -3.09
C ILE A 244 -3.66 8.85 -4.09
N ALA A 245 -3.41 8.61 -5.38
CA ALA A 245 -4.42 8.72 -6.43
C ALA A 245 -4.58 7.36 -7.12
N VAL A 246 -5.82 6.89 -7.20
CA VAL A 246 -6.22 5.67 -7.89
C VAL A 246 -7.07 6.04 -9.10
N ILE A 247 -6.73 5.49 -10.26
CA ILE A 247 -7.51 5.61 -11.50
C ILE A 247 -7.69 4.22 -12.07
N MET A 248 -8.93 3.91 -12.46
CA MET A 248 -9.30 2.58 -12.97
C MET A 248 -9.89 2.66 -14.37
N GLY A 249 -9.42 1.81 -15.28
CA GLY A 249 -10.08 1.51 -16.54
C GLY A 249 -10.19 2.66 -17.55
N SER A 250 -9.10 3.40 -17.73
CA SER A 250 -8.98 4.36 -18.85
C SER A 250 -8.80 3.63 -20.19
N THR A 251 -9.31 4.19 -21.28
CA THR A 251 -9.11 3.65 -22.64
C THR A 251 -7.68 3.82 -23.15
N SER A 252 -6.92 4.78 -22.62
CA SER A 252 -5.57 5.13 -23.09
C SER A 252 -4.56 5.25 -21.95
N ARG A 253 -3.37 4.69 -22.17
CA ARG A 253 -2.24 4.82 -21.26
C ARG A 253 -1.86 6.28 -21.01
N ASN A 254 -1.82 7.08 -22.08
CA ASN A 254 -1.42 8.48 -22.00
C ASN A 254 -2.47 9.30 -21.26
N LEU A 255 -3.76 9.02 -21.49
CA LEU A 255 -4.85 9.68 -20.77
C LEU A 255 -4.82 9.32 -19.28
N ARG A 256 -4.59 8.05 -18.95
CA ARG A 256 -4.40 7.57 -17.58
C ARG A 256 -3.23 8.27 -16.90
N ASP A 257 -2.07 8.36 -17.55
CA ASP A 257 -0.87 9.01 -16.99
C ASP A 257 -1.10 10.52 -16.78
N ALA A 258 -1.70 11.22 -17.75
CA ALA A 258 -2.03 12.64 -17.64
C ALA A 258 -3.01 12.90 -16.50
N LYS A 259 -4.08 12.09 -16.40
CA LYS A 259 -5.06 12.20 -15.32
C LYS A 259 -4.45 11.87 -13.97
N ALA A 260 -3.55 10.89 -13.87
CA ALA A 260 -2.84 10.56 -12.63
C ALA A 260 -2.01 11.75 -12.12
N ALA A 261 -1.27 12.42 -13.02
CA ALA A 261 -0.49 13.60 -12.68
C ALA A 261 -1.38 14.77 -12.24
N GLU A 262 -2.48 15.01 -12.94
CA GLU A 262 -3.49 16.02 -12.57
C GLU A 262 -4.09 15.75 -11.18
N LEU A 263 -4.47 14.50 -10.90
CA LEU A 263 -5.06 14.12 -9.61
C LEU A 263 -4.07 14.23 -8.45
N LEU A 264 -2.79 13.90 -8.65
CA LEU A 264 -1.75 14.14 -7.65
C LEU A 264 -1.61 15.64 -7.36
N ALA A 265 -1.53 16.48 -8.40
CA ALA A 265 -1.43 17.93 -8.25
C ALA A 265 -2.65 18.50 -7.52
N LYS A 266 -3.86 18.10 -7.93
CA LYS A 266 -5.12 18.46 -7.27
C LYS A 266 -5.16 18.01 -5.81
N GLY A 267 -4.69 16.80 -5.51
CA GLY A 267 -4.60 16.29 -4.14
C GLY A 267 -3.78 17.21 -3.24
N PHE A 268 -2.59 17.63 -3.68
CA PHE A 268 -1.78 18.57 -2.90
C PHE A 268 -2.43 19.94 -2.71
N LEU A 269 -3.17 20.45 -3.70
CA LEU A 269 -3.91 21.71 -3.58
C LEU A 269 -5.06 21.63 -2.58
N LEU A 270 -5.68 20.45 -2.43
CA LEU A 270 -6.80 20.21 -1.52
C LEU A 270 -6.36 19.80 -0.11
N MET A 271 -5.04 19.62 0.13
CA MET A 271 -4.55 19.29 1.46
C MET A 271 -4.86 20.43 2.42
N PRO A 272 -5.37 20.13 3.63
CA PRO A 272 -5.56 21.14 4.65
C PRO A 272 -4.20 21.78 4.97
N LYS A 273 -4.13 23.11 4.89
CA LYS A 273 -2.94 23.84 5.32
C LYS A 273 -2.76 23.57 6.81
N LYS A 274 -1.64 22.94 7.19
CA LYS A 274 -1.24 22.91 8.59
C LYS A 274 -1.01 24.36 8.99
N ILE A 275 -1.88 24.91 9.83
CA ILE A 275 -1.59 26.14 10.56
C ILE A 275 -0.49 25.74 11.53
N GLU A 276 0.74 26.16 11.26
CA GLU A 276 1.77 26.19 12.29
C GLU A 276 1.27 27.18 13.33
N VAL A 277 0.69 26.66 14.41
CA VAL A 277 0.47 27.45 15.61
C VAL A 277 1.87 27.74 16.13
N ALA A 278 2.42 28.89 15.74
CA ALA A 278 3.60 29.42 16.39
C ALA A 278 3.26 29.49 17.87
N GLN A 279 3.84 28.60 18.67
CA GLN A 279 3.81 28.73 20.11
C GLN A 279 4.60 30.00 20.42
N HIS A 280 3.88 31.12 20.51
CA HIS A 280 4.42 32.34 21.08
C HIS A 280 4.57 32.05 22.57
N VAL A 281 5.69 31.43 22.93
CA VAL A 281 6.18 31.42 24.30
C VAL A 281 6.60 32.86 24.57
N THR A 282 5.64 33.69 24.97
CA THR A 282 5.96 34.93 25.66
C THR A 282 6.56 34.50 26.99
N ASN A 283 7.89 34.46 27.07
CA ASN A 283 8.53 34.46 28.39
C ASN A 283 8.01 35.71 29.11
N PRO A 284 7.35 35.59 30.27
CA PRO A 284 7.01 36.77 31.04
C PRO A 284 8.31 37.54 31.32
N PRO A 285 8.30 38.88 31.24
CA PRO A 285 9.49 39.67 31.53
C PRO A 285 9.98 39.32 32.94
N PRO A 286 11.31 39.27 33.16
CA PRO A 286 11.86 38.97 34.47
C PRO A 286 11.30 39.99 35.46
N LEU A 287 10.78 39.48 36.58
CA LEU A 287 10.36 40.30 37.72
C LEU A 287 11.53 41.21 38.10
N SER A 288 11.35 42.52 37.91
CA SER A 288 12.23 43.55 38.44
C SER A 288 12.40 43.33 39.93
N ALA A 289 13.64 43.46 40.40
CA ALA A 289 13.99 43.39 41.80
C ALA A 289 13.04 44.29 42.62
N ALA A 290 12.44 43.71 43.65
CA ALA A 290 11.71 44.46 44.65
C ALA A 290 12.69 45.41 45.35
N GLU A 291 12.39 46.70 45.34
CA GLU A 291 13.00 47.68 46.24
C GLU A 291 12.66 47.27 47.69
N GLU A 292 13.69 47.20 48.53
CA GLU A 292 13.55 46.97 49.97
C GLU A 292 12.74 48.10 50.61
N PRO A 293 11.71 47.82 51.43
CA PRO A 293 11.08 48.85 52.23
C PRO A 293 11.98 49.22 53.42
N ALA A 294 12.07 50.53 53.64
CA ALA A 294 12.83 51.17 54.70
C ALA A 294 12.55 50.59 56.10
N SER A 295 13.63 50.51 56.88
CA SER A 295 13.71 50.05 58.26
C SER A 295 12.73 50.77 59.21
N CYS A 296 11.92 49.99 59.93
CA CYS A 296 11.20 50.43 61.13
C CYS A 296 12.06 50.14 62.37
N PRO A 297 12.34 51.11 63.27
CA PRO A 297 13.18 50.87 64.43
C PRO A 297 12.32 50.72 65.69
N LEU A 298 12.02 49.50 66.12
CA LEU A 298 11.66 49.25 67.51
C LEU A 298 12.26 47.93 68.03
N ARG A 299 12.85 48.07 69.21
CA ARG A 299 13.70 47.15 69.96
C ARG A 299 12.93 46.01 70.64
N CYS A 300 13.73 44.99 70.99
CA CYS A 300 13.69 44.18 72.22
C CYS A 300 13.01 42.79 72.15
N PRO A 301 13.37 41.84 73.05
CA PRO A 301 14.36 40.80 72.75
C PRO A 301 13.87 39.38 73.11
N LEU A 302 14.76 38.38 72.99
CA LEU A 302 14.63 36.96 73.40
C LEU A 302 13.90 36.11 72.35
N GLY A 303 14.34 34.91 71.96
CA GLY A 303 15.39 34.04 72.44
C GLY A 303 15.51 32.84 71.48
N LYS A 304 16.59 32.09 71.64
CA LYS A 304 16.99 30.90 70.88
C LYS A 304 15.90 29.81 70.84
N ILE A 305 16.14 28.80 69.99
CA ILE A 305 15.51 27.46 69.81
C ILE A 305 14.67 27.42 68.51
N GLY A 306 14.86 26.53 67.54
CA GLY A 306 15.70 25.34 67.50
C GLY A 306 15.71 24.75 66.09
N MET A 307 16.90 24.30 65.71
CA MET A 307 17.20 23.45 64.57
C MET A 307 16.67 22.04 64.85
N ALA A 308 15.49 21.70 64.34
CA ALA A 308 15.02 20.31 64.24
C ALA A 308 13.82 20.24 63.30
N ILE A 309 13.95 19.42 62.25
CA ILE A 309 12.95 18.75 61.38
C ILE A 309 13.50 18.78 59.95
N VAL A 310 14.61 18.06 59.75
CA VAL A 310 15.10 17.62 58.42
C VAL A 310 15.18 16.09 58.36
N VAL A 311 14.71 15.39 59.40
CA VAL A 311 14.77 13.92 59.46
C VAL A 311 13.36 13.38 59.67
N LEU A 312 12.53 13.40 58.61
CA LEU A 312 11.28 12.61 58.56
C LEU A 312 10.67 12.43 57.16
N ALA A 313 11.39 12.76 56.07
CA ALA A 313 10.86 12.64 54.70
C ALA A 313 11.53 11.54 53.83
N LEU A 314 12.41 10.70 54.39
CA LEU A 314 13.11 9.64 53.64
C LEU A 314 12.66 8.20 53.96
N ALA A 315 11.61 8.02 54.77
CA ALA A 315 11.07 6.68 55.07
C ALA A 315 9.80 6.32 54.27
N ALA A 316 9.24 7.23 53.46
CA ALA A 316 7.98 7.02 52.75
C ALA A 316 8.11 6.51 51.29
N LEU A 317 9.32 6.46 50.72
CA LEU A 317 9.54 6.05 49.32
C LEU A 317 10.02 4.59 49.16
N GLY A 318 10.42 3.92 50.24
CA GLY A 318 10.90 2.52 50.20
C GLY A 318 9.81 1.45 50.23
N LEU A 319 8.61 1.76 50.75
CA LEU A 319 7.55 0.76 50.99
C LEU A 319 6.63 0.53 49.77
N ILE A 320 6.61 1.46 48.81
CA ILE A 320 5.77 1.36 47.60
C ILE A 320 6.43 0.46 46.53
N TYR A 321 7.76 0.32 46.54
CA TYR A 321 8.47 -0.52 45.56
C TYR A 321 8.41 -2.03 45.88
N PHE A 322 8.21 -2.40 47.16
CA PHE A 322 8.24 -3.81 47.59
C PHE A 322 6.90 -4.55 47.43
N LEU A 323 5.77 -3.84 47.35
CA LEU A 323 4.43 -4.46 47.29
C LEU A 323 3.88 -4.68 45.88
N ARG A 324 4.59 -4.28 44.81
CA ARG A 324 4.11 -4.43 43.41
C ARG A 324 4.66 -5.67 42.68
N ARG A 325 5.49 -6.50 43.33
CA ARG A 325 6.19 -7.64 42.71
C ARG A 325 5.67 -9.03 43.11
N ARG A 326 4.48 -9.13 43.72
CA ARG A 326 3.90 -10.41 44.20
C ARG A 326 2.53 -10.79 43.61
N SER A 327 2.13 -10.21 42.49
CA SER A 327 0.85 -10.54 41.84
C SER A 327 1.02 -10.86 40.35
N THR A 328 1.69 -11.97 40.06
CA THR A 328 1.51 -12.82 38.86
C THR A 328 2.28 -14.12 39.07
N ILE A 329 1.62 -15.09 39.70
CA ILE A 329 1.80 -16.52 39.44
C ILE A 329 0.63 -16.91 38.54
#